data_AF-A0A0N4ZQ24-F1
#
_entry.id   AF-A0A0N4ZQ24-F1
#
_cell.length_a   1.000
_cell.length_b   1.000
_cell.length_c   1.000
_cell.angle_alpha   90.00
_cell.angle_beta   90.00
_cell.angle_gamma   90.00
#
_symmetry.space_group_name_H-M   'P 1'
#
loop_
_entity.id
_entity.type
_entity.pdbx_description
1 polymer ?
#
loop_
_entity_poly.entity_id
_entity_poly.type
_entity_poly.pdbx_seq_one_letter_code
_entity_poly.pdbx_strand_id
1 'polypeptide(L)'
;MDLKLMENNKLLFDSSTIAGRSMNLILGLFSKFGKLLSFIMIGIQVLQYVQQSQDNGSSNIMSMFGNYVPGERKSEIQFPVEKLSERDTLSLSKDQCPLCLKKRENDTVLSVSGYIFCFKCIHNYVKKYGLCPVTSTPATLNELVRLYME
;
A
#
# COMPACT_ATOMS: atom_id res chain seq x y z
N MET A 1 -36.64 55.43 -3.75
CA MET A 1 -35.26 55.00 -4.05
C MET A 1 -35.22 54.70 -5.53
N ASP A 2 -34.77 55.67 -6.30
CA ASP A 2 -34.92 55.76 -7.76
C ASP A 2 -34.13 54.69 -8.52
N LEU A 3 -34.84 53.89 -9.31
CA LEU A 3 -34.28 52.92 -10.27
C LEU A 3 -33.48 53.58 -11.41
N LYS A 4 -33.50 54.91 -11.55
CA LYS A 4 -32.80 55.65 -12.60
C LYS A 4 -31.27 55.76 -12.40
N LEU A 5 -30.72 55.35 -11.26
CA LEU A 5 -29.29 55.50 -10.97
C LEU A 5 -28.44 54.27 -11.34
N MET A 6 -29.05 53.14 -11.72
CA MET A 6 -28.31 51.94 -12.19
C MET A 6 -28.29 51.77 -13.71
N GLU A 7 -28.91 52.68 -14.46
CA GLU A 7 -28.86 52.68 -15.93
C GLU A 7 -27.75 53.58 -16.49
N ASN A 8 -26.69 53.82 -15.71
CA ASN A 8 -25.55 54.64 -16.17
C ASN A 8 -24.21 53.88 -16.25
N ASN A 9 -24.22 52.57 -15.99
CA ASN A 9 -23.02 51.73 -16.08
C ASN A 9 -23.20 50.57 -17.06
N LYS A 10 -23.90 50.79 -18.20
CA LYS A 10 -23.55 50.00 -19.38
C LYS A 10 -22.16 50.48 -19.81
N LEU A 11 -21.14 49.79 -19.30
CA LEU A 11 -19.76 49.88 -19.79
C LEU A 11 -19.74 49.42 -21.25
N LEU A 12 -20.29 50.23 -22.15
CA LEU A 12 -20.05 50.20 -23.57
C LEU A 12 -18.65 50.78 -23.76
N PHE A 13 -17.63 49.94 -23.57
CA PHE A 13 -16.30 50.24 -24.06
C PHE A 13 -16.39 50.25 -25.60
N ASP A 14 -16.23 51.44 -26.17
CA ASP A 14 -16.40 51.70 -27.58
C ASP A 14 -15.50 50.78 -28.42
N SER A 15 -16.11 50.10 -29.39
CA SER A 15 -15.52 49.04 -30.21
C SER A 15 -14.54 49.54 -31.28
N SER A 16 -14.21 50.84 -31.25
CA SER A 16 -13.46 51.56 -32.27
C SER A 16 -11.93 51.43 -32.13
N THR A 17 -11.42 50.95 -31.00
CA THR A 17 -9.97 50.79 -30.76
C THR A 17 -9.54 49.34 -30.59
N ILE A 18 -8.33 49.02 -31.11
CA ILE A 18 -7.66 47.71 -31.05
C ILE A 18 -7.65 47.13 -29.62
N ALA A 19 -7.62 47.99 -28.60
CA ALA A 19 -7.69 47.64 -27.18
C ALA A 19 -9.01 46.99 -26.74
N GLY A 20 -10.17 47.38 -27.30
CA GLY A 20 -11.46 46.77 -26.95
C GLY A 20 -11.60 45.34 -27.48
N ARG A 21 -11.02 45.07 -28.66
CA ARG A 21 -10.97 43.73 -29.25
C ARG A 21 -10.02 42.80 -28.48
N SER A 22 -8.87 43.31 -28.05
CA SER A 22 -7.93 42.53 -27.23
C SER A 22 -8.49 42.23 -25.85
N MET A 23 -9.24 43.15 -25.24
CA MET A 23 -9.80 42.95 -23.90
C MET A 23 -10.86 41.84 -23.85
N ASN A 24 -11.72 41.74 -24.87
CA ASN A 24 -12.66 40.61 -25.00
C ASN A 24 -11.94 39.27 -25.30
N LEU A 25 -10.86 39.31 -26.09
CA LEU A 25 -10.03 38.12 -26.36
C LEU A 25 -9.30 37.64 -25.11
N ILE A 26 -8.76 38.56 -24.31
CA ILE A 26 -8.10 38.28 -23.02
C ILE A 26 -9.11 37.70 -22.03
N LEU A 27 -10.29 38.30 -21.88
CA LEU A 27 -11.35 37.78 -20.99
C LEU A 27 -11.85 36.39 -21.44
N GLY A 28 -12.01 36.18 -22.74
CA GLY A 28 -12.35 34.88 -23.31
C GLY A 28 -11.25 33.82 -23.09
N LEU A 29 -9.99 34.21 -23.24
CA LEU A 29 -8.83 33.37 -22.94
C LEU A 29 -8.77 33.02 -21.45
N PHE A 30 -8.93 33.98 -20.54
CA PHE A 30 -8.96 33.73 -19.08
C PHE A 30 -10.01 32.68 -18.68
N SER A 31 -11.19 32.74 -19.30
CA SER A 31 -12.27 31.77 -19.04
C SER A 31 -11.92 30.34 -19.50
N LYS A 32 -11.13 30.20 -20.58
CA LYS A 32 -10.61 28.91 -21.05
C LYS A 32 -9.37 28.46 -20.29
N PHE A 33 -8.50 29.39 -19.90
CA PHE A 33 -7.32 29.16 -19.06
C PHE A 33 -7.70 28.61 -17.69
N GLY A 34 -8.81 29.06 -17.09
CA GLY A 34 -9.28 28.50 -15.82
C GLY A 34 -9.52 26.99 -15.88
N LYS A 35 -10.08 26.48 -16.99
CA LYS A 35 -10.29 25.04 -17.19
C LYS A 35 -8.96 24.31 -17.37
N LEU A 36 -8.06 24.86 -18.20
CA LEU A 36 -6.75 24.29 -18.44
C LEU A 36 -5.91 24.23 -17.16
N LEU A 37 -5.91 25.30 -16.37
CA LEU A 37 -5.21 25.40 -15.09
C LEU A 37 -5.76 24.39 -14.07
N SER A 38 -7.09 24.18 -14.04
CA SER A 38 -7.73 23.17 -13.19
C SER A 38 -7.27 21.75 -13.55
N PHE A 39 -7.23 21.41 -14.85
CA PHE A 39 -6.72 20.10 -15.29
C PHE A 39 -5.22 19.93 -14.98
N ILE A 40 -4.42 20.98 -15.12
CA ILE A 40 -2.99 20.95 -14.77
C ILE A 40 -2.79 20.70 -13.27
N MET A 41 -3.57 21.35 -12.40
CA MET A 41 -3.49 21.15 -10.95
C MET A 41 -3.88 19.74 -10.52
N ILE A 42 -4.93 19.18 -11.11
CA ILE A 42 -5.31 17.77 -10.88
C ILE A 42 -4.21 16.83 -11.36
N GLY A 43 -3.58 17.11 -12.52
CA GLY A 43 -2.45 16.34 -13.03
C GLY A 43 -1.23 16.37 -12.11
N ILE A 44 -0.90 17.55 -11.55
CA ILE A 44 0.18 17.71 -10.57
C ILE A 44 -0.12 16.91 -9.30
N GLN A 45 -1.36 16.94 -8.79
CA GLN A 45 -1.76 16.16 -7.62
C GLN A 45 -1.62 14.65 -7.85
N VAL A 46 -2.02 14.15 -9.02
CA VAL A 46 -1.85 12.73 -9.38
C VAL A 46 -0.37 12.37 -9.52
N LEU A 47 0.44 13.22 -10.16
CA LEU A 47 1.88 13.00 -10.28
C LEU A 47 2.56 12.96 -8.90
N GLN A 48 2.21 13.86 -7.99
CA GLN A 48 2.71 13.85 -6.62
C GLN A 48 2.27 12.60 -5.85
N TYR A 49 1.02 12.13 -6.02
CA TYR A 49 0.56 10.88 -5.42
C TYR A 49 1.34 9.66 -5.92
N VAL A 50 1.60 9.60 -7.23
CA VAL A 50 2.38 8.51 -7.84
C VAL A 50 3.83 8.56 -7.35
N GLN A 51 4.46 9.74 -7.31
CA GLN A 51 5.81 9.92 -6.77
C GLN A 51 5.90 9.57 -5.29
N GLN A 52 4.94 10.01 -4.48
CA GLN A 52 4.89 9.70 -3.05
C GLN A 52 4.63 8.21 -2.77
N SER A 53 3.88 7.53 -3.64
CA SER A 53 3.72 6.07 -3.58
C SER A 53 5.05 5.37 -3.87
N GLN A 54 5.88 5.94 -4.75
CA GLN A 54 7.19 5.40 -5.04
C GLN A 54 8.17 5.66 -3.88
N ASP A 55 8.19 6.83 -3.24
CA ASP A 55 9.13 7.13 -2.17
C ASP A 55 8.80 6.44 -0.84
N ASN A 56 7.51 6.32 -0.49
CA ASN A 56 7.06 5.64 0.73
C ASN A 56 7.07 4.11 0.61
N GLY A 57 6.91 3.57 -0.60
CA GLY A 57 6.98 2.13 -0.88
C GLY A 57 8.39 1.66 -1.25
N SER A 58 9.14 2.38 -2.08
CA SER A 58 10.29 1.81 -2.80
C SER A 58 11.63 1.96 -2.09
N SER A 59 11.80 2.97 -1.22
CA SER A 59 13.03 3.11 -0.42
C SER A 59 13.22 1.94 0.57
N ASN A 60 12.12 1.36 1.05
CA ASN A 60 12.13 0.20 1.95
C ASN A 60 12.11 -1.15 1.21
N ILE A 61 11.50 -1.22 0.04
CA ILE A 61 11.36 -2.49 -0.69
C ILE A 61 12.64 -2.81 -1.50
N MET A 62 13.25 -1.82 -2.18
CA MET A 62 14.46 -2.07 -3.00
C MET A 62 15.71 -2.36 -2.15
N SER A 63 15.82 -1.75 -0.97
CA SER A 63 16.91 -2.01 -0.02
C SER A 63 16.81 -3.39 0.64
N MET A 64 15.61 -3.98 0.70
CA MET A 64 15.40 -5.36 1.13
C MET A 64 15.91 -6.38 0.09
N PHE A 65 15.84 -6.08 -1.20
CA PHE A 65 16.30 -6.95 -2.28
C PHE A 65 17.73 -6.69 -2.74
N GLY A 66 18.33 -5.55 -2.39
CA GLY A 66 19.70 -5.17 -2.80
C GLY A 66 20.81 -6.10 -2.27
N ASN A 67 20.54 -6.84 -1.19
CA ASN A 67 21.45 -7.84 -0.63
C ASN A 67 21.06 -9.28 -0.97
N TYR A 68 20.05 -9.49 -1.83
CA TYR A 68 19.64 -10.83 -2.25
C TYR A 68 20.61 -11.35 -3.31
N VAL A 69 21.69 -11.97 -2.85
CA VAL A 69 22.48 -12.87 -3.69
C VAL A 69 21.52 -13.96 -4.16
N PRO A 70 21.32 -14.15 -5.49
CA PRO A 70 20.54 -15.27 -6.00
C PRO A 70 21.27 -16.55 -5.62
N GLY A 71 20.96 -17.09 -4.44
CA GLY A 71 21.45 -18.38 -4.02
C GLY A 71 20.79 -19.41 -4.92
N GLU A 72 21.56 -20.00 -5.83
CA GLU A 72 21.14 -21.24 -6.48
C GLU A 72 20.76 -22.22 -5.38
N ARG A 73 19.49 -22.64 -5.38
CA ARG A 73 18.98 -23.66 -4.46
C ARG A 73 19.57 -25.01 -4.90
N LYS A 74 20.82 -25.29 -4.53
CA LYS A 74 21.42 -26.63 -4.62
C LYS A 74 20.83 -27.51 -3.52
N SER A 75 19.57 -27.89 -3.65
CA SER A 75 19.01 -28.99 -2.90
C SER A 75 18.93 -30.19 -3.82
N GLU A 76 19.93 -31.06 -3.74
CA GLU A 76 19.87 -32.42 -4.27
C GLU A 76 19.08 -33.28 -3.27
N ILE A 77 17.80 -32.95 -3.10
CA ILE A 77 16.85 -33.78 -2.37
C ILE A 77 16.06 -34.51 -3.44
N GLN A 78 16.41 -35.77 -3.69
CA GLN A 78 15.56 -36.65 -4.47
C GLN A 78 14.27 -36.85 -3.67
N PHE A 79 13.14 -36.44 -4.25
CA PHE A 79 11.82 -36.56 -3.63
C PHE A 79 11.37 -38.03 -3.65
N PRO A 80 11.18 -38.62 -2.47
CA PRO A 80 10.00 -39.43 -2.24
C PRO A 80 9.27 -38.86 -1.03
N VAL A 81 8.73 -37.65 -1.16
CA VAL A 81 7.74 -37.20 -0.15
C VAL A 81 6.40 -37.74 -0.60
N GLU A 82 6.00 -38.84 0.01
CA GLU A 82 4.66 -39.40 -0.10
C GLU A 82 3.65 -38.29 0.27
N LYS A 83 2.82 -37.91 -0.70
CA LYS A 83 1.83 -36.85 -0.56
C LYS A 83 0.82 -37.33 0.47
N LEU A 84 0.83 -36.74 1.67
CA LEU A 84 -0.14 -37.07 2.72
C LEU A 84 -1.56 -37.02 2.13
N SER A 85 -2.35 -38.06 2.36
CA SER A 85 -3.71 -38.11 1.85
C SER A 85 -4.56 -37.08 2.58
N GLU A 86 -5.62 -36.59 1.93
CA GLU A 86 -6.54 -35.60 2.52
C GLU A 86 -7.12 -36.05 3.87
N ARG A 87 -7.17 -37.36 4.13
CA ARG A 87 -7.65 -37.94 5.40
C ARG A 87 -6.66 -37.77 6.54
N ASP A 88 -5.35 -37.82 6.26
CA ASP A 88 -4.29 -37.67 7.27
C ASP A 88 -4.19 -36.22 7.75
N THR A 89 -4.53 -35.26 6.87
CA THR A 89 -4.63 -33.83 7.23
C THR A 89 -5.80 -33.54 8.18
N LEU A 90 -6.85 -34.38 8.17
CA LEU A 90 -8.01 -34.23 9.04
C LEU A 90 -7.74 -34.71 10.47
N SER A 91 -6.75 -35.60 10.66
CA SER A 91 -6.37 -36.20 11.95
C SER A 91 -5.22 -35.50 12.66
N LEU A 92 -4.55 -34.54 12.03
CA LEU A 92 -3.54 -33.74 12.72
C LEU A 92 -4.27 -32.81 13.69
N SER A 93 -4.10 -33.04 14.97
CA SER A 93 -4.71 -32.26 16.06
C SER A 93 -4.48 -30.77 15.78
N LYS A 94 -5.54 -30.08 15.33
CA LYS A 94 -5.50 -28.68 14.89
C LYS A 94 -5.01 -27.72 15.96
N ASP A 95 -4.86 -28.17 17.21
CA ASP A 95 -4.56 -27.38 18.39
C ASP A 95 -3.13 -27.53 18.90
N GLN A 96 -2.22 -28.17 18.15
CA GLN A 96 -0.83 -28.35 18.59
C GLN A 96 0.10 -27.27 18.01
N CYS A 97 1.09 -26.85 18.80
CA CYS A 97 2.11 -25.90 18.39
C CYS A 97 3.27 -26.62 17.67
N PRO A 98 3.67 -26.22 16.46
CA PRO A 98 4.79 -26.86 15.76
C PRO A 98 6.18 -26.54 16.36
N LEU A 99 6.29 -25.56 17.28
CA LEU A 99 7.55 -25.24 17.98
C LEU A 99 7.76 -26.06 19.26
N CYS A 100 6.73 -26.17 20.10
CA CYS A 100 6.85 -26.85 21.39
C CYS A 100 6.18 -28.22 21.42
N LEU A 101 5.45 -28.60 20.36
CA LEU A 101 4.70 -29.84 20.23
C LEU A 101 3.71 -30.08 21.39
N LYS A 102 3.29 -29.03 22.07
CA LYS A 102 2.24 -29.07 23.11
C LYS A 102 0.95 -28.46 22.56
N LYS A 103 -0.16 -28.66 23.28
CA LYS A 103 -1.40 -27.92 23.03
C LYS A 103 -1.11 -26.41 23.04
N ARG A 104 -1.64 -25.68 22.07
CA ARG A 104 -1.40 -24.25 21.93
C ARG A 104 -2.01 -23.50 23.10
N GLU A 105 -1.23 -22.56 23.62
CA GLU A 105 -1.64 -21.59 24.62
C GLU A 105 -1.43 -20.20 24.04
N ASN A 106 -2.49 -19.37 24.05
CA ASN A 106 -2.52 -18.07 23.41
C ASN A 106 -2.13 -18.15 21.92
N ASP A 107 -3.06 -18.69 21.13
CA ASP A 107 -2.90 -18.87 19.70
C ASP A 107 -2.47 -17.57 19.04
N THR A 108 -1.34 -17.63 18.33
CA THR A 108 -0.73 -16.49 17.66
C THR A 108 -0.37 -16.89 16.25
N VAL A 109 -0.95 -16.20 15.28
CA VAL A 109 -0.66 -16.34 13.86
C VAL A 109 0.57 -15.51 13.53
N LEU A 110 1.45 -16.09 12.71
CA LEU A 110 2.49 -15.33 12.02
C LEU A 110 1.98 -14.91 10.64
N SER A 111 1.67 -13.63 10.44
CA SER A 111 0.98 -13.14 9.23
C SER A 111 1.75 -13.39 7.93
N VAL A 112 3.09 -13.45 7.97
CA VAL A 112 3.90 -13.70 6.78
C VAL A 112 3.82 -15.14 6.25
N SER A 113 3.50 -16.12 7.09
CA SER A 113 3.48 -17.54 6.70
C SER A 113 2.15 -18.23 6.95
N GLY A 114 1.25 -17.62 7.72
CA GLY A 114 -0.08 -18.17 8.04
C GLY A 114 -0.07 -19.31 9.05
N TYR A 115 1.07 -19.62 9.67
CA TYR A 115 1.17 -20.66 10.71
C TYR A 115 0.77 -20.13 12.09
N ILE A 116 0.16 -21.01 12.89
CA ILE A 116 -0.29 -20.71 14.26
C ILE A 116 0.63 -21.38 15.27
N PHE A 117 1.11 -20.60 16.24
CA PHE A 117 2.00 -21.01 17.31
C PHE A 117 1.48 -20.54 18.66
N CYS A 118 2.08 -21.00 19.76
CA CYS A 118 1.90 -20.34 21.05
C CYS A 118 2.62 -18.98 21.04
N PHE A 119 1.99 -17.94 21.60
CA PHE A 119 2.58 -16.60 21.69
C PHE A 119 4.02 -16.61 22.21
N LYS A 120 4.26 -17.28 23.36
CA LYS A 120 5.58 -17.33 24.00
C LYS A 120 6.64 -17.97 23.10
N CYS A 121 6.29 -19.02 22.37
CA CYS A 121 7.21 -19.76 21.52
C CYS A 121 7.65 -18.93 20.32
N ILE A 122 6.69 -18.42 19.56
CA ILE A 122 7.00 -17.71 18.32
C ILE A 122 7.62 -16.34 18.60
N HIS A 123 7.16 -15.64 19.65
CA HIS A 123 7.75 -14.36 20.04
C HIS A 123 9.25 -14.50 20.37
N ASN A 124 9.65 -15.53 21.12
CA ASN A 124 11.05 -15.74 21.45
C ASN A 124 11.87 -16.17 20.22
N TYR A 125 11.29 -17.00 19.35
CA TYR A 125 11.96 -17.46 18.13
C TYR A 125 12.22 -16.31 17.15
N VAL A 126 11.18 -15.53 16.83
CA VAL A 126 11.28 -14.38 15.92
C VAL A 126 12.20 -13.31 16.51
N LYS A 127 12.16 -13.07 17.82
CA LYS A 127 13.09 -12.14 18.47
C LYS A 127 14.56 -12.55 18.33
N LYS A 128 14.85 -13.86 18.30
CA LYS A 128 16.23 -14.38 18.21
C LYS A 128 16.72 -14.53 16.77
N TYR A 129 15.86 -15.00 15.86
CA TYR A 129 16.25 -15.39 14.51
C TYR A 129 15.68 -14.50 13.40
N GLY A 130 14.61 -13.73 13.65
CA GLY A 130 14.00 -12.84 12.66
C GLY A 130 13.38 -13.55 11.46
N LEU A 131 12.95 -14.81 11.62
CA LEU A 131 12.41 -15.65 10.55
C LEU A 131 11.37 -16.64 11.06
N CYS A 132 10.56 -17.18 10.14
CA CYS A 132 9.57 -18.20 10.44
C CYS A 132 10.23 -19.58 10.62
N PRO A 133 9.94 -20.32 11.70
CA PRO A 133 10.55 -21.64 11.96
C PRO A 133 10.14 -22.74 10.96
N VAL A 134 9.06 -22.56 10.20
CA VAL A 134 8.55 -23.58 9.27
C VAL A 134 8.95 -23.30 7.83
N THR A 135 8.79 -22.06 7.39
CA THR A 135 9.02 -21.66 5.99
C THR A 135 10.36 -20.95 5.77
N SER A 136 11.07 -20.60 6.85
CA SER A 136 12.28 -19.77 6.83
C SER A 136 12.10 -18.40 6.16
N THR A 137 10.85 -17.91 6.06
CA THR A 137 10.57 -16.57 5.54
C THR A 137 10.98 -15.52 6.58
N PRO A 138 11.58 -14.38 6.16
CA PRO A 138 11.92 -13.30 7.08
C PRO A 138 10.64 -12.83 7.80
N ALA A 139 10.74 -12.66 9.11
CA ALA A 139 9.60 -12.38 9.96
C ALA A 139 9.98 -11.39 11.07
N THR A 140 9.07 -10.45 11.36
CA THR A 140 9.26 -9.46 12.43
C THR A 140 8.22 -9.63 13.54
N LEU A 141 8.48 -9.06 14.72
CA LEU A 141 7.54 -9.13 15.85
C LEU A 141 6.21 -8.42 15.57
N ASN A 142 6.19 -7.46 14.64
CA ASN A 142 4.97 -6.73 14.24
C ASN A 142 3.99 -7.59 13.45
N GLU A 143 4.45 -8.71 12.88
CA GLU A 143 3.63 -9.65 12.10
C GLU A 143 2.99 -10.73 12.98
N LEU A 144 3.18 -10.66 14.30
CA LEU A 144 2.56 -11.58 15.26
C LEU A 144 1.17 -11.08 15.64
N VAL A 145 0.14 -11.83 15.26
CA VAL A 145 -1.26 -11.51 15.56
C VAL A 145 -1.81 -12.54 16.54
N ARG A 146 -2.17 -12.11 17.75
CA ARG A 146 -2.82 -12.97 18.74
C ARG A 146 -4.29 -13.16 18.38
N LEU A 147 -4.74 -14.41 18.41
CA LEU A 147 -6.13 -14.78 18.23
C LEU A 147 -6.81 -14.85 19.60
N TYR A 148 -7.94 -14.17 19.73
CA TYR A 148 -8.82 -14.28 20.89
C TYR A 148 -10.09 -14.96 20.39
N MET A 149 -10.44 -16.09 20.99
CA MET A 149 -11.71 -16.75 20.73
C MET A 149 -12.77 -16.05 21.58
N GLU A 150 -13.88 -15.65 20.95
CA GLU A 150 -15.09 -15.16 21.63
C GLU A 150 -15.88 -16.32 22.26
#